data_AF-A0A838G0Z5-F1
#
_entry.id   AF-A0A838G0Z5-F1
#
_cell.length_a   1.000
_cell.length_b   1.000
_cell.length_c   1.000
_cell.angle_alpha   90.00
_cell.angle_beta   90.00
_cell.angle_gamma   90.00
#
_symmetry.space_group_name_H-M   'P 1'
#
loop_
_entity.id
_entity.type
_entity.pdbx_description
1 polymer ?
#
loop_
_entity_poly.entity_id
_entity_poly.type
_entity_poly.pdbx_seq_one_letter_code
_entity_poly.pdbx_strand_id
1 'polypeptide(L)' 'MTSAPPSSRGLRASPAVAVIGGGQLARMMAQAAVSLGVRVRLLAEDDGCSAAQVVPDTLVGDYCDVDTLRKV' A
#
# COMPACT_ATOMS: atom_id res chain seq x y z
N MET A 1 39.40 -14.74 -9.24
CA MET A 1 38.12 -15.29 -9.74
C MET A 1 37.20 -15.54 -8.54
N THR A 2 36.34 -14.58 -8.22
CA THR A 2 35.02 -14.79 -7.59
C THR A 2 34.20 -13.58 -7.99
N SER A 3 33.25 -13.80 -8.91
CA SER A 3 32.29 -12.79 -9.36
C SER A 3 31.38 -12.42 -8.18
N ALA A 4 31.19 -11.12 -7.94
CA ALA A 4 30.10 -10.64 -7.11
C ALA A 4 28.76 -11.18 -7.66
N PRO A 5 27.75 -11.47 -6.82
CA PRO A 5 26.43 -11.86 -7.31
C PRO A 5 25.85 -10.71 -8.14
N PRO A 6 25.16 -11.00 -9.27
CA PRO A 6 24.51 -9.96 -10.05
C PRO A 6 23.50 -9.26 -9.17
N SER A 7 23.71 -7.97 -8.90
CA SER A 7 22.73 -7.15 -8.23
C SER A 7 21.45 -7.16 -9.06
N SER A 8 20.46 -7.93 -8.63
CA SER A 8 19.13 -8.03 -9.22
C SER A 8 18.37 -6.73 -8.96
N ARG A 9 18.86 -5.64 -9.54
CA ARG A 9 18.08 -4.42 -9.73
C ARG A 9 17.16 -4.68 -10.93
N GLY A 10 16.35 -5.73 -10.81
CA GLY A 10 15.28 -6.03 -11.75
C GLY A 10 14.46 -4.76 -11.92
N LEU A 11 14.04 -4.50 -13.16
CA LEU A 11 13.22 -3.37 -13.58
C LEU A 11 12.26 -3.01 -12.43
N ARG A 12 12.59 -1.96 -11.65
CA ARG A 12 12.00 -1.82 -10.32
C ARG A 12 10.51 -1.58 -10.50
N ALA A 13 9.69 -2.55 -10.13
CA ALA A 13 8.25 -2.35 -10.05
C ALA A 13 7.99 -1.06 -9.26
N SER A 14 6.95 -0.31 -9.65
CA SER A 14 6.56 0.92 -8.95
C SER A 14 6.55 0.67 -7.44
N PRO A 15 7.22 1.52 -6.64
CA PRO A 15 7.27 1.38 -5.20
C PRO A 15 5.84 1.30 -4.65
N ALA A 16 5.63 0.44 -3.66
CA ALA A 16 4.33 0.22 -3.05
C ALA A 16 4.36 0.65 -1.58
N VAL A 17 3.27 1.28 -1.13
CA VAL A 17 3.07 1.71 0.25
C VAL A 17 1.73 1.18 0.73
N ALA A 18 1.74 0.54 1.89
CA ALA A 18 0.55 0.20 2.64
C ALA A 18 0.17 1.35 3.57
N VAL A 19 -1.09 1.76 3.56
CA VAL A 19 -1.66 2.75 4.49
C VAL A 19 -2.67 2.03 5.37
N ILE A 20 -2.53 2.19 6.69
CA ILE A 20 -3.43 1.60 7.68
C ILE A 20 -4.34 2.71 8.22
N GLY A 21 -5.65 2.59 7.96
CA GLY A 21 -6.68 3.56 8.37
C GLY A 21 -7.44 4.16 7.19
N GLY A 22 -8.77 4.15 7.26
CA GLY A 22 -9.68 4.48 6.15
C GLY A 22 -10.07 5.95 5.96
N GLY A 23 -9.47 6.87 6.73
CA GLY A 23 -9.90 8.27 6.83
C GLY A 23 -9.44 9.19 5.69
N GLN A 24 -9.77 10.48 5.81
CA GLN A 24 -9.46 11.51 4.81
C GLN A 24 -7.96 11.70 4.57
N LEU A 25 -7.11 11.46 5.57
CA LEU A 25 -5.66 11.53 5.40
C LEU A 25 -5.14 10.46 4.44
N ALA A 26 -5.63 9.22 4.56
CA ALA A 26 -5.28 8.14 3.65
C ALA A 26 -5.76 8.43 2.22
N ARG A 27 -6.96 9.02 2.07
CA ARG A 27 -7.47 9.51 0.79
C ARG A 27 -6.56 10.56 0.15
N MET A 28 -6.08 11.53 0.92
CA MET A 28 -5.14 12.55 0.45
C MET A 28 -3.79 11.94 0.05
N MET A 29 -3.30 10.94 0.80
CA MET A 29 -2.07 10.20 0.45
C MET A 29 -2.22 9.45 -0.87
N ALA A 30 -3.37 8.80 -1.11
CA ALA A 30 -3.65 8.11 -2.37
C ALA A 30 -3.61 9.07 -3.56
N GLN A 31 -4.14 10.29 -3.42
CA GLN A 31 -4.07 11.32 -4.46
C GLN A 31 -2.62 11.75 -4.76
N ALA A 32 -1.82 11.98 -3.72
CA ALA A 32 -0.40 12.34 -3.88
C ALA A 32 0.43 11.21 -4.53
N ALA A 33 0.12 9.95 -4.22
CA ALA A 33 0.84 8.78 -4.72
C ALA A 33 0.76 8.61 -6.25
N VAL A 34 -0.34 9.05 -6.88
CA VAL A 34 -0.51 8.99 -8.34
C VAL A 34 0.61 9.72 -9.07
N SER A 35 0.87 10.97 -8.69
CA SER A 35 1.92 11.80 -9.32
C SER A 35 3.33 11.28 -9.06
N LEU A 36 3.51 10.51 -7.98
CA LEU A 36 4.79 9.90 -7.61
C LEU A 36 5.00 8.51 -8.26
N GLY A 37 4.00 7.97 -8.96
CA GLY A 37 4.06 6.61 -9.49
C GLY A 37 4.16 5.54 -8.41
N VAL A 38 3.65 5.83 -7.21
CA VAL A 38 3.63 4.92 -6.05
C VAL A 38 2.29 4.19 -6.03
N ARG A 39 2.32 2.86 -5.87
CA ARG A 39 1.10 2.08 -5.66
C ARG A 39 0.70 2.14 -4.19
N VAL A 40 -0.58 2.34 -3.93
CA VAL A 40 -1.14 2.39 -2.57
C VAL A 40 -2.03 1.18 -2.36
N ARG A 41 -1.82 0.50 -1.24
CA ARG A 41 -2.69 -0.54 -0.70
C ARG A 41 -3.24 -0.06 0.65
N LEU A 42 -4.51 -0.27 0.90
CA LEU A 42 -5.21 0.26 2.08
C LEU A 42 -5.68 -0.88 2.98
N LEU A 43 -5.45 -0.79 4.29
CA LEU A 43 -6.23 -1.51 5.29
C LEU A 43 -7.26 -0.53 5.87
N ALA A 44 -8.54 -0.84 5.71
CA ALA A 44 -9.65 -0.03 6.19
C ALA A 44 -10.53 -0.79 7.19
N GLU A 45 -11.14 -0.07 8.11
CA GLU A 45 -12.12 -0.64 9.04
C GLU A 45 -13.44 -1.07 8.37
N ASP A 46 -13.78 -0.46 7.22
CA ASP A 46 -15.02 -0.69 6.46
C ASP A 46 -14.85 -0.33 4.98
N ASP A 47 -15.64 -0.92 4.07
CA ASP A 47 -15.54 -0.67 2.62
C ASP A 47 -16.15 0.69 2.19
N GLY A 48 -16.99 1.30 3.03
CA GLY A 48 -17.60 2.60 2.80
C GLY A 48 -16.74 3.79 3.25
N CYS A 49 -15.58 3.53 3.85
CA CYS A 49 -14.74 4.58 4.43
C CYS A 49 -14.16 5.54 3.35
N SER A 50 -13.77 6.74 3.76
CA SER A 50 -13.37 7.83 2.85
C SER A 50 -12.29 7.43 1.83
N ALA A 51 -11.28 6.69 2.28
CA ALA A 51 -10.16 6.24 1.45
C ALA A 51 -10.50 5.01 0.59
N ALA A 52 -11.32 4.06 1.07
CA ALA A 52 -11.72 2.88 0.31
C ALA A 52 -12.47 3.25 -0.99
N GLN A 53 -13.18 4.38 -0.99
CA GLN A 53 -13.85 4.91 -2.18
C GLN A 53 -12.90 5.29 -3.34
N VAL A 54 -11.61 5.50 -3.08
CA VAL A 54 -10.63 5.94 -4.11
C VAL A 54 -9.41 5.03 -4.22
N VAL A 55 -9.22 4.08 -3.30
CA VAL A 55 -8.13 3.10 -3.34
C VAL A 55 -8.71 1.73 -3.70
N PRO A 56 -8.52 1.25 -4.93
CA PRO A 56 -9.08 -0.04 -5.35
C PRO A 56 -8.44 -1.25 -4.64
N ASP A 57 -7.16 -1.15 -4.31
CA ASP A 57 -6.43 -2.18 -3.57
C ASP A 57 -6.66 -2.01 -2.06
N THR A 58 -7.90 -2.28 -1.62
CA THR A 58 -8.33 -2.17 -0.23
C THR A 58 -8.60 -3.54 0.37
N LEU A 59 -8.03 -3.78 1.54
CA LEU A 59 -8.38 -4.88 2.45
C LEU A 59 -9.23 -4.30 3.58
N VAL A 60 -10.36 -4.94 3.89
CA VAL A 60 -11.16 -4.60 5.08
C VAL A 60 -10.75 -5.52 6.22
N GLY A 61 -10.45 -4.96 7.39
CA GLY A 61 -10.04 -5.74 8.55
C GLY A 61 -9.65 -4.89 9.76
N ASP A 62 -9.26 -5.57 10.85
CA ASP A 62 -8.85 -4.94 12.08
C ASP A 62 -7.34 -4.63 12.08
N TYR A 63 -6.97 -3.38 12.34
CA TYR A 63 -5.58 -2.95 12.46
C TYR A 63 -4.90 -3.43 13.75
N CYS A 64 -5.68 -3.90 14.73
CA CYS A 64 -5.16 -4.53 15.95
C CYS A 64 -4.79 -6.01 15.75
N ASP A 65 -5.23 -6.64 14.66
CA ASP A 65 -4.93 -8.03 14.36
C ASP A 65 -3.63 -8.16 13.55
N VAL A 66 -2.63 -8.81 14.14
CA VAL A 66 -1.32 -9.02 13.52
C VAL A 66 -1.41 -9.86 12.24
N ASP A 67 -2.33 -10.82 12.17
CA ASP A 67 -2.47 -11.67 10.99
C ASP A 67 -3.18 -10.92 9.85
N THR A 68 -4.02 -9.95 10.17
CA THR A 68 -4.54 -8.98 9.21
C THR A 68 -3.44 -8.08 8.68
N LEU A 69 -2.59 -7.50 9.56
CA LEU A 69 -1.47 -6.65 9.14
C LEU A 69 -0.46 -7.37 8.22
N ARG A 70 -0.24 -8.67 8.42
CA ARG A 70 0.64 -9.49 7.56
C ARG A 70 0.10 -9.73 6.14
N LYS A 71 -1.20 -9.54 5.91
CA LYS A 71 -1.87 -9.70 4.60
C LYS A 71 -1.88 -8.41 3.79
N VAL A 72 -1.52 -7.28 4.40
CA VAL A 72 -1.43 -5.97 3.75
C VAL A 72 -0.11 -5.87 3.01
#